data_AF-F9P6H5-F1
#
_entry.id   AF-F9P6H5-F1
#
_cell.length_a   1.000
_cell.length_b   1.000
_cell.length_c   1.000
_cell.angle_alpha   90.00
_cell.angle_beta   90.00
_cell.angle_gamma   90.00
#
_symmetry.space_group_name_H-M   'P 1'
#
loop_
_entity.id
_entity.type
_entity.pdbx_description
1 polymer ?
#
loop_
_entity_poly.entity_id
_entity_poly.type
_entity_poly.pdbx_seq_one_letter_code
_entity_poly.pdbx_strand_id
1 'polypeptide(L)' 'MTEQSKWLEWATRLQTLAQNGLAYSKDEFDIERCQEIRQIAAEMLVTPSGMPLEK' A
#
# COMPACT_ATOMS: atom_id res chain seq x y z
N MET A 1 -4.83 2.02 -20.24
CA MET A 1 -3.96 2.02 -19.04
C MET A 1 -3.28 0.68 -18.98
N THR A 2 -1.94 0.64 -18.87
CA THR A 2 -1.19 -0.62 -18.73
C THR A 2 -1.32 -1.17 -17.32
N GLU A 3 -1.15 -2.47 -17.11
CA GLU A 3 -1.29 -3.11 -15.79
C GLU A 3 -0.29 -2.56 -14.75
N GLN A 4 0.90 -2.15 -15.19
CA GLN A 4 1.89 -1.47 -14.35
C GLN A 4 1.38 -0.12 -13.79
N SER A 5 0.53 0.59 -14.54
CA SER A 5 -0.09 1.83 -14.08
C SER A 5 -1.11 1.59 -12.96
N LYS A 6 -1.86 0.48 -13.02
CA LYS A 6 -2.84 0.13 -11.97
C LYS A 6 -2.15 -0.34 -10.68
N TRP A 7 -1.07 -1.12 -10.81
CA TRP A 7 -0.26 -1.52 -9.66
C TRP A 7 0.23 -0.32 -8.85
N LEU A 8 0.82 0.67 -9.54
CA LEU A 8 1.30 1.91 -8.91
C LEU A 8 0.16 2.73 -8.29
N GLU A 9 -1.00 2.77 -8.96
CA GLU A 9 -2.19 3.43 -8.41
C GLU A 9 -2.64 2.78 -7.10
N TRP A 10 -2.73 1.45 -7.07
CA TRP A 10 -3.13 0.72 -5.87
C TRP A 10 -2.13 0.87 -4.73
N ALA A 11 -0.83 0.76 -5.01
CA ALA A 11 0.21 0.98 -4.01
C ALA A 11 0.12 2.40 -3.40
N THR A 12 -0.09 3.42 -4.25
CA THR A 12 -0.24 4.81 -3.80
C THR A 12 -1.51 5.00 -2.95
N ARG A 13 -2.63 4.41 -3.36
CA ARG A 13 -3.89 4.45 -2.60
C ARG A 13 -3.76 3.74 -1.26
N LEU A 14 -3.12 2.58 -1.22
CA LEU A 14 -2.88 1.81 0.01
C LEU A 14 -2.00 2.59 0.99
N GLN A 15 -0.91 3.19 0.49
CA GLN A 15 -0.03 4.06 1.26
C GLN A 15 -0.81 5.22 1.90
N THR A 16 -1.71 5.86 1.14
CA THR A 16 -2.51 7.00 1.61
C THR A 16 -3.50 6.58 2.71
N LEU A 17 -4.17 5.43 2.53
CA LEU A 17 -5.08 4.88 3.53
C LEU A 17 -4.37 4.53 4.84
N ALA A 18 -3.19 3.90 4.74
CA ALA A 18 -2.39 3.56 5.91
C ALA A 18 -1.92 4.82 6.66
N GLN A 19 -1.49 5.86 5.94
CA GLN A 19 -1.12 7.14 6.55
C GLN A 19 -2.29 7.81 7.26
N ASN A 20 -3.49 7.78 6.67
CA ASN A 20 -4.69 8.28 7.34
C ASN A 20 -5.03 7.47 8.59
N GLY A 21 -4.92 6.14 8.52
CA GLY A 21 -5.10 5.26 9.68
C GLY A 21 -4.13 5.60 10.82
N LEU A 22 -2.85 5.83 10.51
CA LEU A 22 -1.85 6.25 11.50
C LEU A 22 -2.10 7.65 12.07
N ALA A 23 -2.66 8.56 11.29
CA ALA A 23 -2.93 9.92 11.72
C ALA A 23 -4.14 10.02 12.67
N TYR A 24 -5.13 9.14 12.49
CA TYR A 24 -6.43 9.28 13.16
C TYR A 24 -6.79 8.13 14.10
N SER A 25 -6.14 6.97 14.00
CA SER A 25 -6.40 5.86 14.92
C SER A 25 -5.86 6.16 16.31
N LYS A 26 -6.60 5.70 17.32
CA LYS A 26 -6.20 5.74 18.74
C LYS A 26 -6.04 4.34 19.34
N ASP A 27 -6.41 3.30 18.58
CA ASP A 27 -6.27 1.91 18.98
C ASP A 27 -4.87 1.41 18.59
N GLU A 28 -4.17 0.79 19.54
CA GLU A 28 -2.77 0.37 19.36
C GLU A 28 -2.62 -0.72 18.30
N PHE A 29 -3.60 -1.63 18.18
CA PHE A 29 -3.59 -2.71 17.20
C PHE A 29 -3.86 -2.18 15.79
N ASP A 30 -4.75 -1.19 15.66
CA ASP A 30 -4.99 -0.53 14.38
C ASP A 30 -3.78 0.30 13.93
N ILE A 31 -3.05 0.91 14.87
CA ILE A 31 -1.80 1.62 14.56
C ILE A 31 -0.75 0.63 14.04
N GLU A 32 -0.51 -0.49 14.73
CA GLU A 32 0.43 -1.53 14.29
C GLU A 32 0.07 -2.05 12.89
N ARG A 33 -1.22 -2.36 12.66
CA ARG A 33 -1.72 -2.79 11.36
C ARG A 33 -1.48 -1.75 10.26
N CYS A 34 -1.74 -0.47 10.54
CA CYS A 34 -1.49 0.58 9.57
C CYS A 34 0.01 0.79 9.30
N GLN A 35 0.90 0.56 10.28
CA GLN A 35 2.35 0.60 10.08
C GLN A 35 2.80 -0.51 9.12
N GLU A 36 2.29 -1.73 9.32
CA GLU A 36 2.60 -2.88 8.45
C GLU A 36 2.08 -2.65 7.02
N ILE A 37 0.83 -2.22 6.87
CA ILE A 37 0.25 -1.90 5.54
C ILE A 37 1.08 -0.81 4.84
N ARG A 38 1.51 0.21 5.57
CA ARG A 38 2.36 1.28 5.03
C ARG A 38 3.70 0.75 4.52
N GLN A 39 4.30 -0.21 5.25
CA GLN A 39 5.57 -0.81 4.85
C GLN A 39 5.41 -1.63 3.56
N ILE A 40 4.37 -2.46 3.49
CA ILE A 40 4.05 -3.25 2.29
C ILE A 40 3.81 -2.34 1.09
N ALA A 41 3.03 -1.27 1.25
CA ALA A 41 2.77 -0.31 0.17
C ALA A 41 4.05 0.39 -0.32
N ALA A 42 4.98 0.73 0.57
CA ALA A 42 6.29 1.27 0.20
C ALA A 42 7.13 0.26 -0.60
N GLU A 43 7.13 -1.02 -0.21
CA GLU A 43 7.81 -2.08 -0.95
C GLU A 43 7.24 -2.28 -2.36
N MET A 44 5.91 -2.21 -2.50
CA MET A 44 5.22 -2.27 -3.80
C MET A 44 5.61 -1.12 -4.75
N LEU A 45 5.98 0.06 -4.20
CA LEU A 45 6.44 1.22 -4.97
C LEU A 45 7.89 1.09 -5.43
N VAL A 46 8.75 0.45 -4.64
CA VAL A 46 10.18 0.27 -4.94
C VAL A 46 10.41 -0.86 -5.94
N THR A 47 9.59 -1.91 -5.91
CA THR A 47 9.73 -3.07 -6.80
C THR A 47 8.42 -3.38 -7.50
N PRO A 48 8.25 -3.00 -8.79
CA PRO A 48 7.20 -3.60 -9.62
C PRO A 48 7.49 -5.10 -9.67
N SER A 49 6.52 -5.94 -9.29
CA SER A 49 6.72 -7.38 -9.03
C SER A 49 7.28 -8.20 -10.21
N GLY A 50 7.46 -7.60 -11.41
CA GLY A 50 7.93 -8.28 -12.61
C GLY A 50 7.00 -9.41 -13.11
N MET A 51 6.00 -9.77 -12.30
CA MET A 51 5.03 -10.81 -12.56
C MET A 51 3.85 -10.22 -13.34
N PRO A 52 3.52 -10.80 -14.51
CA PRO A 52 2.24 -10.54 -15.14
C PRO A 52 1.14 -10.91 -14.15
N LEU A 53 0.19 -10.00 -13.91
CA LEU A 53 -1.08 -10.39 -13.30
C LEU A 53 -1.71 -11.45 -14.21
N GLU A 54 -1.96 -12.64 -13.67
CA GLU A 54 -2.67 -13.71 -14.40
C GLU A 54 -4.01 -13.15 -14.89
N LYS A 55 -4.34 -13.43 -16.17
CA LYS A 55 -5.49 -12.89 -16.88
C LYS A 55 -6.81 -13.47 -16.40
#